data_AF-Q5XJX8-F1
#
_entry.id   AF-Q5XJX8-F1
#
_cell.length_a   1.000
_cell.length_b   1.000
_cell.length_c   1.000
_cell.angle_alpha   90.00
_cell.angle_beta   90.00
_cell.angle_gamma   90.00
#
_symmetry.space_group_name_H-M   'P 1'
#
loop_
_entity.id
_entity.type
_entity.pdbx_description
1 polymer ?
#
loop_
_entity_poly.entity_id
_entity_poly.type
_entity_poly.pdbx_seq_one_letter_code
_entity_poly.pdbx_strand_id
1 'polypeptide(L)'
;VQASRQESYTEDFIKKQIEEFNIGKRHLANMMGEDPETFAEEDIDRAIAYLFPSGLFEKRARPMMKHPEHIFPKQRATQWGEDGRPFHFLFYTGKQSYYSLMHDVYGKVMQLEKHRGPLSASAESRDLIGSRWLIKEELEEMLVEKLSDEDYAQFIRLLEKLLTLPCGPAEEEFVQRFRRSVTIQSKKQLIEPVQYDEQGMAFSTSEGNDIPQRDCVRRRHSDTDGAWAAALQNTLALLALLLLH
;
A
#
# COMPACT_ATOMS: atom_id res chain seq x y z
N VAL A 1 -35.68 3.40 -22.13
CA VAL A 1 -35.35 4.05 -20.84
C VAL A 1 -33.87 4.38 -20.85
N GLN A 2 -33.50 5.58 -21.33
CA GLN A 2 -32.13 6.10 -21.24
C GLN A 2 -31.93 6.66 -19.83
N ALA A 3 -31.58 5.80 -18.88
CA ALA A 3 -31.22 6.19 -17.53
C ALA A 3 -29.93 5.46 -17.13
N SER A 4 -28.82 5.81 -17.78
CA SER A 4 -27.51 5.30 -17.36
C SER A 4 -26.34 6.17 -17.85
N ARG A 5 -26.51 7.49 -17.90
CA ARG A 5 -25.35 8.38 -18.00
C ARG A 5 -25.12 8.93 -16.61
N GLN A 6 -24.15 8.35 -15.88
CA GLN A 6 -23.59 9.01 -14.71
C GLN A 6 -23.14 10.39 -15.20
N GLU A 7 -23.87 11.42 -14.79
CA GLU A 7 -23.49 12.79 -15.05
C GLU A 7 -22.09 12.98 -14.44
N SER A 8 -21.15 13.40 -15.28
CA SER A 8 -19.80 13.75 -14.81
C SER A 8 -19.93 14.74 -13.67
N TYR A 9 -19.23 14.49 -12.56
CA TYR A 9 -19.26 15.39 -11.42
C TYR A 9 -18.53 16.66 -11.84
N THR A 10 -19.27 17.74 -12.03
CA THR A 10 -18.68 19.04 -12.35
C THR A 10 -17.75 19.47 -11.22
N GLU A 11 -16.67 20.16 -11.55
CA GLU A 11 -15.75 20.71 -10.54
C GLU A 11 -16.48 21.56 -9.49
N ASP A 12 -17.48 22.33 -9.92
CA ASP A 12 -18.31 23.14 -9.02
C ASP A 12 -19.17 22.30 -8.07
N PHE A 13 -19.60 21.11 -8.49
CA PHE A 13 -20.29 20.18 -7.61
C PHE A 13 -19.34 19.66 -6.53
N ILE A 14 -18.13 19.24 -6.90
CA ILE A 14 -17.12 18.77 -5.95
C ILE A 14 -16.77 19.88 -4.95
N LYS A 15 -16.59 21.13 -5.41
CA LYS A 15 -16.34 22.29 -4.52
C LYS A 15 -17.46 22.48 -3.49
N LYS A 16 -18.72 22.45 -3.92
CA LYS A 16 -19.87 22.55 -3.01
C LYS A 16 -19.89 21.41 -1.98
N GLN A 17 -19.61 20.18 -2.41
CA GLN A 17 -19.55 19.04 -1.51
C GLN A 17 -18.41 19.16 -0.48
N ILE A 18 -17.28 19.78 -0.82
CA ILE A 18 -16.19 20.05 0.12
C ILE A 18 -16.64 21.08 1.17
N GLU A 19 -17.33 22.15 0.75
CA GLU A 19 -17.88 23.16 1.66
C GLU A 19 -18.91 22.54 2.63
N GLU A 20 -19.84 21.74 2.11
CA GLU A 20 -20.85 21.02 2.90
C GLU A 20 -20.20 20.03 3.88
N PHE A 21 -19.17 19.30 3.45
CA PHE A 21 -18.41 18.40 4.32
C PHE A 21 -17.73 19.14 5.47
N ASN A 22 -17.11 20.30 5.21
CA ASN A 22 -16.45 21.10 6.25
C ASN A 22 -17.45 21.68 7.27
N ILE A 23 -18.64 22.10 6.82
CA ILE A 23 -19.72 22.54 7.69
C ILE A 23 -20.26 21.37 8.51
N GLY A 24 -20.50 20.22 7.86
CA GLY A 24 -20.94 18.99 8.50
C GLY A 24 -19.97 18.49 9.57
N LYS A 25 -18.66 18.55 9.30
CA LYS A 25 -17.59 18.20 10.25
C LYS A 25 -17.68 19.04 11.53
N ARG A 26 -17.86 20.36 11.40
CA ARG A 26 -18.03 21.26 12.56
C ARG A 26 -19.29 20.97 13.36
N HIS A 27 -20.40 20.66 12.68
CA HIS A 27 -21.64 20.27 13.35
C HIS A 27 -21.52 18.93 14.07
N LEU A 28 -20.84 17.96 13.47
CA LEU A 28 -20.60 16.66 14.09
C LEU A 28 -19.74 16.79 15.35
N ALA A 29 -18.65 17.57 15.29
CA ALA A 29 -17.83 17.88 16.46
C ALA A 29 -18.65 18.52 17.58
N ASN A 30 -19.50 19.50 17.26
CA ASN A 30 -20.38 20.15 18.23
C ASN A 30 -21.41 19.19 18.86
N MET A 31 -21.96 18.24 18.10
CA MET A 31 -22.87 17.22 18.63
C MET A 31 -22.17 16.24 19.57
N MET A 32 -20.90 15.93 19.30
CA MET A 32 -20.08 15.03 20.13
C MET A 32 -19.40 15.74 21.31
N GLY A 33 -19.45 17.08 21.35
CA GLY A 33 -18.78 17.88 22.37
C GLY A 33 -17.25 17.92 22.22
N GLU A 34 -16.74 17.65 21.02
CA GLU A 34 -15.31 17.67 20.69
C GLU A 34 -14.91 18.98 19.99
N ASP A 35 -13.61 19.29 19.99
CA ASP A 35 -13.07 20.46 19.30
C ASP A 35 -13.02 20.25 17.78
N PRO A 36 -13.58 21.15 16.94
CA PRO A 36 -13.65 20.98 15.49
C PRO A 36 -12.29 20.92 14.78
N GLU A 37 -11.24 21.53 15.34
CA GLU A 37 -9.90 21.58 14.74
C GLU A 37 -9.11 20.29 15.00
N THR A 38 -9.31 19.67 16.17
CA THR A 38 -8.65 18.41 16.56
C THR A 38 -9.35 17.17 15.98
N PHE A 39 -10.56 17.34 15.43
CA PHE A 39 -11.42 16.25 14.99
C PHE A 39 -10.84 15.52 13.76
N ALA A 40 -10.41 14.27 13.94
CA ALA A 40 -9.81 13.42 12.91
C ALA A 40 -10.84 12.57 12.15
N GLU A 41 -10.43 11.91 11.05
CA GLU A 41 -11.32 11.03 10.27
C GLU A 41 -11.77 9.81 11.08
N GLU A 42 -10.92 9.29 11.96
CA GLU A 42 -11.29 8.18 12.85
C GLU A 42 -12.38 8.59 13.84
N ASP A 43 -12.39 9.85 14.28
CA ASP A 43 -13.39 10.38 15.21
C ASP A 43 -14.73 10.55 14.51
N ILE A 44 -14.71 11.00 13.25
CA ILE A 44 -15.89 11.03 12.36
C ILE A 44 -16.49 9.63 12.24
N ASP A 45 -15.69 8.63 11.88
CA ASP A 45 -16.17 7.26 11.68
C ASP A 45 -16.77 6.67 12.97
N ARG A 46 -16.15 6.95 14.13
CA ARG A 46 -16.69 6.55 15.44
C ARG A 46 -18.01 7.24 15.77
N ALA A 47 -18.09 8.55 15.54
CA ALA A 47 -19.31 9.32 15.79
C ALA A 47 -20.47 8.86 14.90
N ILE A 48 -20.23 8.63 13.61
CA ILE A 48 -21.24 8.13 12.68
C ILE A 48 -21.71 6.72 13.07
N ALA A 49 -20.79 5.83 13.45
CA ALA A 49 -21.15 4.49 13.91
C ALA A 49 -22.02 4.51 15.18
N TYR A 50 -21.82 5.50 16.06
CA TYR A 50 -22.63 5.69 17.26
C TYR A 50 -24.00 6.31 16.98
N LEU A 51 -24.06 7.39 16.18
CA LEU A 51 -25.31 8.09 15.85
C LEU A 51 -26.22 7.28 14.92
N PHE A 52 -25.63 6.54 13.97
CA PHE A 52 -26.33 5.74 12.98
C PHE A 52 -25.86 4.27 13.01
N PRO A 53 -26.21 3.51 14.06
CA PRO A 53 -25.77 2.13 14.20
C PRO A 53 -26.35 1.27 13.07
N SER A 54 -25.47 0.65 12.28
CA SER A 54 -25.85 -0.25 11.20
C SER A 54 -25.28 -1.65 11.41
N GLY A 55 -26.15 -2.66 11.41
CA GLY A 55 -25.79 -4.07 11.57
C GLY A 55 -25.44 -4.79 10.26
N LEU A 56 -25.24 -4.05 9.17
CA LEU A 56 -24.95 -4.64 7.86
C LEU A 56 -23.55 -5.27 7.85
N PHE A 57 -23.44 -6.50 7.37
CA PHE A 57 -22.16 -7.20 7.24
C PHE A 57 -21.23 -6.50 6.24
N GLU A 58 -21.79 -5.99 5.14
CA GLU A 58 -21.06 -5.25 4.12
C GLU A 58 -20.72 -3.83 4.64
N LYS A 59 -19.43 -3.55 4.85
CA LYS A 59 -18.98 -2.26 5.38
C LYS A 59 -19.24 -1.10 4.43
N ARG A 60 -19.23 -1.35 3.12
CA ARG A 60 -19.46 -0.33 2.08
C ARG A 60 -20.90 0.17 2.04
N ALA A 61 -21.85 -0.62 2.56
CA ALA A 61 -23.27 -0.27 2.58
C ALA A 61 -23.68 0.50 3.86
N ARG A 62 -22.74 0.71 4.78
CA ARG A 62 -22.99 1.43 6.04
C ARG A 62 -22.97 2.94 5.79
N PRO A 63 -23.66 3.74 6.65
CA PRO A 63 -23.51 5.19 6.64
C PRO A 63 -22.04 5.57 6.83
N MET A 64 -21.54 6.47 5.98
CA MET A 64 -20.17 6.99 6.07
C MET A 64 -20.14 8.47 5.71
N MET A 65 -19.26 9.23 6.34
CA MET A 65 -19.01 10.64 6.04
C MET A 65 -17.51 10.80 5.82
N LYS A 66 -17.09 11.01 4.57
CA LYS A 66 -15.68 11.13 4.17
C LYS A 66 -15.47 12.33 3.28
N HIS A 67 -14.21 12.73 3.09
CA HIS A 67 -13.87 13.78 2.14
C HIS A 67 -14.37 13.41 0.73
N PRO A 68 -14.95 14.35 -0.05
CA PRO A 68 -15.50 14.07 -1.37
C PRO A 68 -14.53 13.39 -2.33
N GLU A 69 -13.22 13.67 -2.24
CA GLU A 69 -12.19 13.03 -3.06
C GLU A 69 -12.04 11.51 -2.84
N HIS A 70 -12.46 11.00 -1.69
CA HIS A 70 -12.44 9.56 -1.39
C HIS A 70 -13.76 8.86 -1.73
N ILE A 71 -14.84 9.63 -1.92
CA ILE A 71 -16.17 9.10 -2.25
C ILE A 71 -16.37 9.07 -3.76
N PHE A 72 -16.06 10.18 -4.43
CA PHE A 72 -16.25 10.31 -5.86
C PHE A 72 -15.06 9.73 -6.62
N PRO A 73 -15.30 8.94 -7.67
CA PRO A 73 -14.22 8.45 -8.52
C PRO A 73 -13.52 9.64 -9.17
N LYS A 74 -12.18 9.61 -9.21
CA LYS A 74 -11.40 10.62 -9.92
C LYS A 74 -11.85 10.66 -11.38
N GLN A 75 -12.13 11.85 -11.88
CA GLN A 75 -12.54 12.06 -13.27
C GLN A 75 -11.43 12.79 -14.02
N ARG A 76 -11.35 12.52 -15.33
CA ARG A 76 -10.45 13.27 -16.21
C ARG A 76 -10.99 14.68 -16.38
N ALA A 77 -10.12 15.67 -16.18
CA ALA A 77 -10.43 17.05 -16.50
C ALA A 77 -10.72 17.22 -18.00
N THR A 78 -11.36 18.32 -18.35
CA THR A 78 -11.60 18.70 -19.75
C THR A 78 -10.29 18.65 -20.53
N GLN A 79 -10.27 17.92 -21.65
CA GLN A 79 -9.04 17.61 -22.38
C GLN A 79 -8.69 18.63 -23.48
N TRP A 80 -9.58 19.60 -23.72
CA TRP A 80 -9.45 20.65 -24.72
C TRP A 80 -9.93 21.99 -24.17
N GLY A 81 -9.39 23.09 -24.73
CA GLY A 81 -9.80 24.45 -24.39
C GLY A 81 -11.07 24.89 -25.14
N GLU A 82 -11.42 26.16 -24.95
CA GLU A 82 -12.52 26.82 -25.70
C GLU A 82 -12.26 26.87 -27.21
N ASP A 83 -10.98 26.86 -27.60
CA ASP A 83 -10.52 26.76 -28.99
C ASP A 83 -10.75 25.38 -29.62
N GLY A 84 -11.12 24.38 -28.81
CA GLY A 84 -11.29 22.99 -29.22
C GLY A 84 -9.97 22.26 -29.47
N ARG A 85 -8.82 22.87 -29.15
CA ARG A 85 -7.51 22.23 -29.30
C ARG A 85 -7.22 21.35 -28.08
N PRO A 86 -6.89 20.05 -28.28
CA PRO A 86 -6.48 19.21 -27.16
C PRO A 86 -5.18 19.70 -26.52
N PHE A 87 -5.11 19.61 -25.19
CA PHE A 87 -3.91 20.01 -24.44
C PHE A 87 -2.74 19.05 -24.65
N HIS A 88 -3.03 17.76 -24.80
CA HIS A 88 -2.01 16.72 -24.92
C HIS A 88 -1.80 16.30 -26.37
N PHE A 89 -0.54 16.13 -26.78
CA PHE A 89 -0.20 15.75 -28.16
C PHE A 89 -0.66 14.33 -28.53
N LEU A 90 -0.71 13.41 -27.56
CA LEU A 90 -1.24 12.04 -27.74
C LEU A 90 -2.75 11.91 -27.52
N PHE A 91 -3.50 13.01 -27.47
CA PHE A 91 -4.95 12.99 -27.25
C PHE A 91 -5.68 12.04 -28.23
N TYR A 92 -5.32 12.09 -29.51
CA TYR A 92 -5.97 11.30 -30.56
C TYR A 92 -5.69 9.79 -30.49
N THR A 93 -4.82 9.34 -29.58
CA THR A 93 -4.62 7.90 -29.29
C THR A 93 -5.74 7.33 -28.43
N GLY A 94 -6.54 8.19 -27.76
CA GLY A 94 -7.60 7.80 -26.82
C GLY A 94 -7.10 7.43 -25.41
N LYS A 95 -5.83 7.05 -25.26
CA LYS A 95 -5.17 6.69 -24.00
C LYS A 95 -3.92 7.55 -23.78
N GLN A 96 -4.14 8.86 -23.66
CA GLN A 96 -3.05 9.83 -23.66
C GLN A 96 -2.10 9.65 -22.47
N SER A 97 -2.63 9.36 -21.28
CA SER A 97 -1.82 9.21 -20.07
C SER A 97 -0.95 7.96 -20.15
N TYR A 98 -1.54 6.84 -20.61
CA TYR A 98 -0.79 5.60 -20.81
C TYR A 98 0.32 5.72 -21.84
N TYR A 99 0.04 6.25 -23.04
CA TYR A 99 1.06 6.36 -24.06
C TYR A 99 2.11 7.43 -23.75
N SER A 100 1.76 8.48 -23.00
CA SER A 100 2.75 9.44 -22.47
C SER A 100 3.74 8.71 -21.56
N LEU A 101 3.23 7.91 -20.62
CA LEU A 101 4.06 7.13 -19.71
C LEU A 101 4.99 6.17 -20.47
N MET A 102 4.45 5.45 -21.46
CA MET A 102 5.22 4.54 -22.31
C MET A 102 6.31 5.28 -23.09
N HIS A 103 6.00 6.48 -23.61
CA HIS A 103 6.96 7.31 -24.32
C HIS A 103 8.10 7.77 -23.41
N ASP A 104 7.77 8.20 -22.19
CA ASP A 104 8.76 8.65 -21.21
C ASP A 104 9.69 7.50 -20.78
N VAL A 105 9.13 6.32 -20.47
CA VAL A 105 9.90 5.12 -20.11
C VAL A 105 10.82 4.73 -21.26
N TYR A 106 10.30 4.68 -22.48
CA TYR A 106 11.09 4.33 -23.65
C TYR A 106 12.20 5.36 -23.93
N GLY A 107 11.91 6.65 -23.73
CA GLY A 107 12.91 7.72 -23.81
C GLY A 107 14.05 7.52 -22.81
N LYS A 108 13.75 7.11 -21.57
CA LYS A 108 14.75 6.76 -20.55
C LYS A 108 15.58 5.54 -20.95
N VAL A 109 14.94 4.48 -21.43
CA VAL A 109 15.65 3.28 -21.94
C VAL A 109 16.62 3.65 -23.06
N MET A 110 16.19 4.46 -24.03
CA MET A 110 17.03 4.89 -25.14
C MET A 110 18.20 5.79 -24.68
N GLN A 111 17.97 6.67 -23.71
CA GLN A 111 19.05 7.48 -23.11
C GLN A 111 20.11 6.61 -22.44
N LEU A 112 19.70 5.60 -21.68
CA LEU A 112 20.63 4.65 -21.05
C LEU A 112 21.38 3.81 -22.08
N GLU A 113 20.70 3.34 -23.13
CA GLU A 113 21.34 2.60 -24.23
C GLU A 113 22.38 3.45 -24.95
N LYS A 114 22.12 4.74 -25.18
CA LYS A 114 23.08 5.66 -25.81
C LYS A 114 24.30 5.94 -24.93
N HIS A 115 24.12 6.07 -23.62
CA HIS A 115 25.22 6.30 -22.67
C HIS A 115 26.00 5.03 -22.33
N ARG A 116 25.55 3.86 -22.80
CA ARG A 116 26.25 2.58 -22.64
C ARG A 116 27.49 2.54 -23.54
N GLY A 117 28.59 3.14 -23.07
CA GLY A 117 29.91 2.92 -23.63
C GLY A 117 30.38 1.47 -23.42
N PRO A 118 31.43 1.02 -24.13
CA PRO A 118 31.92 -0.37 -24.12
C PRO A 118 32.39 -0.90 -22.75
N LEU A 119 32.44 -0.06 -21.71
CA LEU A 119 32.98 -0.37 -20.38
C LEU A 119 31.99 -0.07 -19.25
N SER A 120 30.70 -0.33 -19.43
CA SER A 120 29.75 -0.22 -18.32
C SER A 120 29.86 -1.45 -17.41
N ALA A 121 30.49 -1.22 -16.25
CA ALA A 121 30.69 -2.19 -15.18
C ALA A 121 29.35 -2.71 -14.65
N SER A 122 29.39 -3.99 -14.24
CA SER A 122 28.32 -4.79 -13.63
C SER A 122 27.32 -3.96 -12.83
N ALA A 123 26.07 -3.93 -13.28
CA ALA A 123 24.97 -3.42 -12.48
C ALA A 123 24.90 -4.23 -11.18
N GLU A 124 25.13 -3.58 -10.05
CA GLU A 124 24.93 -4.18 -8.74
C GLU A 124 23.47 -4.65 -8.65
N SER A 125 23.29 -5.92 -8.29
CA SER A 125 21.97 -6.52 -8.13
C SER A 125 21.23 -5.78 -7.02
N ARG A 126 20.36 -4.84 -7.40
CA ARG A 126 19.52 -4.12 -6.45
C ARG A 126 18.63 -5.11 -5.71
N ASP A 127 18.60 -5.00 -4.40
CA ASP A 127 17.75 -5.84 -3.55
C ASP A 127 16.27 -5.53 -3.83
N LEU A 128 15.64 -6.42 -4.59
CA LEU A 128 14.21 -6.37 -4.93
C LEU A 128 13.32 -6.92 -3.81
N ILE A 129 13.92 -7.40 -2.72
CA ILE A 129 13.25 -8.20 -1.70
C ILE A 129 12.27 -7.31 -0.92
N GLY A 130 10.98 -7.65 -1.00
CA GLY A 130 9.92 -6.90 -0.31
C GLY A 130 9.26 -5.79 -1.13
N SER A 131 9.50 -5.71 -2.44
CA SER A 131 8.78 -4.80 -3.34
C SER A 131 8.00 -5.56 -4.41
N ARG A 132 6.77 -5.11 -4.69
CA ARG A 132 5.94 -5.60 -5.80
C ARG A 132 5.67 -4.46 -6.79
N TRP A 133 5.41 -4.82 -8.04
CA TRP A 133 4.86 -3.90 -9.04
C TRP A 133 3.42 -3.48 -8.69
N LEU A 134 2.99 -2.31 -9.17
CA LEU A 134 1.58 -1.91 -9.10
C LEU A 134 0.72 -2.94 -9.82
N ILE A 135 -0.42 -3.29 -9.23
CA ILE A 135 -1.43 -4.09 -9.93
C ILE A 135 -2.14 -3.24 -10.97
N LYS A 136 -2.89 -3.89 -11.88
CA LYS A 136 -3.60 -3.22 -12.95
C LYS A 136 -4.56 -2.15 -12.42
N GLU A 137 -5.32 -2.46 -11.38
CA GLU A 137 -6.31 -1.54 -10.78
C GLU A 137 -5.63 -0.28 -10.20
N GLU A 138 -4.48 -0.46 -9.54
CA GLU A 138 -3.69 0.65 -9.00
C GLU A 138 -3.13 1.54 -10.11
N LEU A 139 -2.76 0.96 -11.26
CA LEU A 139 -2.26 1.69 -12.42
C LEU A 139 -3.38 2.48 -13.12
N GLU A 140 -4.56 1.87 -13.26
CA GLU A 140 -5.76 2.53 -13.81
C GLU A 140 -6.21 3.71 -12.94
N GLU A 141 -6.16 3.56 -11.61
CA GLU A 141 -6.50 4.64 -10.68
C GLU A 141 -5.51 5.82 -10.80
N MET A 142 -4.22 5.53 -10.94
CA MET A 142 -3.19 6.57 -11.09
C MET A 142 -3.32 7.32 -12.43
N LEU A 143 -3.62 6.63 -13.52
CA LEU A 143 -3.75 7.24 -14.86
C LEU A 143 -5.14 7.82 -15.13
N VAL A 144 -6.16 7.42 -14.34
CA VAL A 144 -7.58 7.71 -14.57
C VAL A 144 -8.02 7.25 -15.97
N GLU A 145 -7.47 6.11 -16.42
CA GLU A 145 -7.70 5.52 -17.74
C GLU A 145 -7.88 4.01 -17.62
N LYS A 146 -8.75 3.43 -18.45
CA LYS A 146 -8.96 1.97 -18.52
C LYS A 146 -7.85 1.33 -19.34
N LEU A 147 -7.27 0.24 -18.84
CA LEU A 147 -6.18 -0.48 -19.47
C LEU A 147 -6.57 -1.91 -19.85
N SER A 148 -5.97 -2.41 -20.94
CA SER A 148 -6.02 -3.83 -21.27
C SER A 148 -4.98 -4.59 -20.44
N ASP A 149 -5.19 -5.89 -20.25
CA ASP A 149 -4.20 -6.77 -19.61
C ASP A 149 -2.92 -6.85 -20.45
N GLU A 150 -3.07 -6.77 -21.77
CA GLU A 150 -1.94 -6.72 -22.73
C GLU A 150 -1.12 -5.45 -22.57
N ASP A 151 -1.79 -4.29 -22.42
CA ASP A 151 -1.15 -2.99 -22.21
C ASP A 151 -0.35 -3.02 -20.90
N TYR A 152 -0.96 -3.51 -19.83
CA TYR A 152 -0.29 -3.67 -18.54
C TYR A 152 0.95 -4.58 -18.64
N ALA A 153 0.83 -5.73 -19.32
CA ALA A 153 1.96 -6.63 -19.52
C ALA A 153 3.09 -5.99 -20.35
N GLN A 154 2.76 -5.17 -21.36
CA GLN A 154 3.77 -4.44 -22.14
C GLN A 154 4.49 -3.40 -21.28
N PHE A 155 3.76 -2.68 -20.44
CA PHE A 155 4.34 -1.69 -19.53
C PHE A 155 5.31 -2.33 -18.53
N ILE A 156 4.94 -3.46 -17.92
CA ILE A 156 5.83 -4.18 -17.00
C ILE A 156 7.10 -4.66 -17.70
N ARG A 157 6.99 -5.21 -18.92
CA ARG A 157 8.19 -5.62 -19.71
C ARG A 157 9.15 -4.46 -19.96
N LEU A 158 8.64 -3.24 -20.18
CA LEU A 158 9.49 -2.07 -20.35
C LEU A 158 10.19 -1.66 -19.05
N LEU A 159 9.49 -1.71 -17.91
CA LEU A 159 10.10 -1.44 -16.61
C LEU A 159 11.15 -2.50 -16.22
N GLU A 160 10.90 -3.77 -16.52
CA GLU A 160 11.88 -4.84 -16.36
C GLU A 160 13.10 -4.61 -17.24
N LYS A 161 12.90 -4.24 -18.50
CA LYS A 161 14.01 -3.86 -19.39
C LYS A 161 14.80 -2.68 -18.83
N LEU A 162 14.13 -1.66 -18.27
CA LEU A 162 14.80 -0.52 -17.66
C LEU A 162 15.70 -0.93 -16.48
N LEU A 163 15.27 -1.90 -15.67
CA LEU A 163 16.06 -2.43 -14.55
C LEU A 163 17.27 -3.27 -14.97
N THR A 164 17.24 -3.90 -16.15
CA THR A 164 18.42 -4.62 -16.68
C THR A 164 19.54 -3.67 -17.08
N LEU A 165 19.23 -2.39 -17.30
CA LEU A 165 20.19 -1.35 -17.63
C LEU A 165 20.71 -0.68 -16.35
N PRO A 166 21.94 -0.12 -16.36
CA PRO A 166 22.43 0.69 -15.25
C PRO A 166 21.54 1.94 -15.12
N CYS A 167 20.61 1.94 -14.16
CA CYS A 167 19.74 3.10 -13.94
C CYS A 167 20.47 4.13 -13.07
N GLY A 168 20.40 5.41 -13.41
CA GLY A 168 20.83 6.47 -12.50
C GLY A 168 19.83 6.71 -11.37
N PRO A 169 20.14 7.64 -10.45
CA PRO A 169 19.26 7.95 -9.31
C PRO A 169 17.90 8.52 -9.76
N ALA A 170 17.86 9.29 -10.86
CA ALA A 170 16.60 9.84 -11.38
C ALA A 170 15.67 8.75 -11.96
N GLU A 171 16.25 7.71 -12.58
CA GLU A 171 15.49 6.57 -13.09
C GLU A 171 15.02 5.66 -11.96
N GLU A 172 15.80 5.53 -10.88
CA GLU A 172 15.38 4.82 -9.67
C GLU A 172 14.15 5.46 -9.02
N GLU A 173 14.17 6.78 -8.81
CA GLU A 173 13.01 7.52 -8.28
C GLU A 173 11.77 7.32 -9.15
N PHE A 174 11.95 7.28 -10.48
CA PHE A 174 10.85 7.01 -11.41
C PHE A 174 10.30 5.60 -11.23
N VAL A 175 11.17 4.57 -11.18
CA VAL A 175 10.73 3.18 -10.96
C VAL A 175 10.08 3.00 -9.59
N GLN A 176 10.55 3.70 -8.57
CA GLN A 176 10.01 3.62 -7.21
C GLN A 176 8.56 4.08 -7.12
N ARG A 177 8.13 5.04 -7.96
CA ARG A 177 6.71 5.45 -8.07
C ARG A 177 5.80 4.29 -8.47
N PHE A 178 6.34 3.34 -9.25
CA PHE A 178 5.62 2.15 -9.71
C PHE A 178 5.86 0.92 -8.82
N ARG A 179 6.38 1.10 -7.60
CA ARG A 179 6.59 0.02 -6.65
C ARG A 179 5.81 0.23 -5.37
N ARG A 180 5.32 -0.88 -4.82
CA ARG A 180 4.71 -0.93 -3.48
C ARG A 180 5.53 -1.83 -2.58
N SER A 181 5.76 -1.38 -1.35
CA SER A 181 6.36 -2.21 -0.32
C SER A 181 5.37 -3.31 0.08
N VAL A 182 5.88 -4.53 0.19
CA VAL A 182 5.14 -5.69 0.68
C VAL A 182 5.61 -5.94 2.09
N THR A 183 4.68 -5.94 3.03
CA THR A 183 4.95 -6.34 4.41
C THR A 183 5.17 -7.85 4.46
N ILE A 184 6.44 -8.27 4.42
CA ILE A 184 6.79 -9.69 4.59
C ILE A 184 6.66 -10.01 6.07
N GLN A 185 5.56 -10.66 6.45
CA GLN A 185 5.43 -11.22 7.79
C GLN A 185 6.41 -12.38 7.93
N SER A 186 7.41 -12.23 8.80
CA SER A 186 8.33 -13.32 9.10
C SER A 186 7.57 -14.45 9.78
N LYS A 187 7.77 -15.69 9.34
CA LYS A 187 7.25 -16.91 10.00
C LYS A 187 7.93 -17.21 11.36
N LYS A 188 8.52 -16.20 12.01
CA LYS A 188 9.06 -16.37 13.35
C LYS A 188 7.87 -16.54 14.28
N GLN A 189 7.71 -17.75 14.80
CA GLN A 189 6.72 -18.04 15.81
C GLN A 189 7.00 -17.14 17.02
N LEU A 190 5.98 -16.41 17.47
CA LEU A 190 6.02 -15.70 18.73
C LEU A 190 6.14 -16.76 19.83
N ILE A 191 7.35 -16.94 20.35
CA ILE A 191 7.61 -17.80 21.49
C ILE A 191 7.17 -17.03 22.73
N GLU A 192 6.21 -17.56 23.47
CA GLU A 192 5.78 -16.96 24.73
C GLU A 192 6.95 -16.90 25.72
N PRO A 193 7.10 -15.78 26.46
CA PRO A 193 8.17 -15.64 27.44
C PRO A 193 8.01 -16.69 28.54
N VAL A 194 9.14 -17.29 28.94
CA VAL A 194 9.20 -18.28 30.02
C VAL A 194 8.79 -17.59 31.33
N GLN A 195 7.81 -18.17 32.02
CA GLN A 195 7.32 -17.71 33.32
C GLN A 195 7.92 -18.59 34.43
N TYR A 196 8.00 -18.06 35.65
CA TYR A 196 8.49 -18.79 36.83
C TYR A 196 7.37 -18.94 37.85
N ASP A 197 7.23 -20.12 38.43
CA ASP A 197 6.29 -20.36 39.52
C ASP A 197 6.87 -19.97 40.90
N GLU A 198 6.05 -20.08 41.95
CA GLU A 198 6.43 -19.76 43.34
C GLU A 198 7.58 -20.64 43.88
N GLN A 199 7.91 -21.74 43.19
CA GLN A 199 8.98 -22.67 43.52
C GLN A 199 10.26 -22.40 42.70
N GLY A 200 10.25 -21.37 41.85
CA GLY A 200 11.38 -20.99 41.00
C GLY A 200 11.51 -21.80 39.72
N MET A 201 10.53 -22.62 39.35
CA MET A 201 10.58 -23.49 38.17
C MET A 201 10.06 -22.76 36.92
N ALA A 202 10.81 -22.87 35.83
CA ALA A 202 10.48 -22.30 34.53
C ALA A 202 9.36 -23.09 33.82
N PHE A 203 8.33 -22.41 33.33
CA PHE A 203 7.27 -22.99 32.50
C PHE A 203 6.89 -22.07 31.33
N SER A 204 6.42 -22.69 30.24
CA SER A 204 5.76 -22.00 29.14
C SER A 204 4.33 -22.50 28.98
N THR A 205 3.42 -21.59 28.63
CA THR A 205 2.02 -21.90 28.34
C THR A 205 1.85 -21.83 26.82
N SER A 206 0.96 -22.66 26.27
CA SER A 206 0.56 -22.58 24.87
C SER A 206 -0.88 -23.05 24.73
N GLU A 207 -1.70 -22.30 24.00
CA GLU A 207 -3.08 -22.67 23.71
C GLU A 207 -3.20 -23.27 22.30
N GLY A 208 -3.75 -24.47 22.23
CA GLY A 208 -4.13 -25.15 21.00
C GLY A 208 -5.65 -25.14 20.85
N ASN A 209 -6.14 -24.87 19.64
CA ASN A 209 -7.58 -24.82 19.36
C ASN A 209 -7.89 -25.83 18.25
N ASP A 210 -8.03 -27.10 18.63
CA ASP A 210 -8.38 -28.19 17.72
C ASP A 210 -9.88 -28.46 17.83
N ILE A 211 -10.68 -28.06 16.83
CA ILE A 211 -12.14 -28.20 16.89
C ILE A 211 -12.52 -29.68 17.14
N PRO A 212 -13.27 -30.03 18.21
CA PRO A 212 -14.09 -29.17 19.08
C PRO A 212 -13.49 -28.78 20.45
N GLN A 213 -12.23 -29.11 20.73
CA GLN A 213 -11.58 -28.97 22.03
C GLN A 213 -10.60 -27.79 22.07
N ARG A 214 -10.64 -27.05 23.19
CA ARG A 214 -9.60 -26.06 23.51
C ARG A 214 -8.68 -26.67 24.54
N ASP A 215 -7.40 -26.80 24.21
CA ASP A 215 -6.41 -27.37 25.12
C ASP A 215 -5.39 -26.31 25.51
N CYS A 216 -5.25 -26.08 26.81
CA CYS A 216 -4.20 -25.25 27.39
C CYS A 216 -3.09 -26.18 27.89
N VAL A 217 -1.92 -26.15 27.24
CA VAL A 217 -0.78 -27.00 27.61
C VAL A 217 0.25 -26.15 28.33
N ARG A 218 0.59 -26.54 29.56
CA ARG A 218 1.69 -25.94 30.32
C ARG A 218 2.88 -26.90 30.30
N ARG A 219 3.97 -26.52 29.63
CA ARG A 219 5.23 -27.27 29.66
C ARG A 219 6.14 -26.73 30.76
N ARG A 220 6.53 -27.58 31.69
CA ARG A 220 7.60 -27.29 32.66
C ARG A 220 8.95 -27.64 32.04
N HIS A 221 9.96 -26.80 32.27
CA HIS A 221 11.33 -27.07 31.84
C HIS A 221 12.06 -27.78 32.97
N SER A 222 12.68 -28.93 32.69
CA SER A 222 13.51 -29.64 33.66
C SER A 222 14.94 -29.11 33.59
N ASP A 223 15.67 -29.09 34.72
CA ASP A 223 17.05 -28.56 34.79
C ASP A 223 18.03 -29.26 33.82
N THR A 224 17.69 -30.44 33.31
CA THR A 224 18.49 -31.14 32.30
C THR A 224 18.34 -30.57 30.88
N ASP A 225 17.25 -29.85 30.59
CA ASP A 225 16.97 -29.27 29.26
C ASP A 225 17.47 -27.82 29.13
N GLY A 226 17.57 -27.09 30.25
CA GLY A 226 18.10 -25.72 30.30
C GLY A 226 19.60 -25.63 30.00
N ALA A 227 20.36 -26.69 30.26
CA ALA A 227 21.80 -26.73 30.00
C ALA A 227 22.15 -26.68 28.50
N TRP A 228 21.36 -27.34 27.65
CA TRP A 228 21.58 -27.35 26.20
C TRP A 228 21.11 -26.06 25.53
N ALA A 229 20.00 -25.47 25.99
CA ALA A 229 19.51 -24.19 25.50
C ALA A 229 20.46 -23.03 25.86
N ALA A 230 20.96 -22.97 27.10
CA ALA A 230 21.95 -21.99 27.52
C ALA A 230 23.30 -22.17 26.78
N ALA A 231 23.71 -23.42 26.52
CA ALA A 231 24.90 -23.71 25.73
C ALA A 231 24.76 -23.25 24.26
N LEU A 232 23.62 -23.52 23.62
CA LEU A 232 23.35 -23.10 22.24
C LEU A 232 23.30 -21.57 22.11
N GLN A 233 22.67 -20.88 23.05
CA GLN A 233 22.59 -19.40 23.03
C GLN A 233 23.95 -18.74 23.24
N ASN A 234 24.80 -19.28 24.13
CA ASN A 234 26.17 -18.81 24.31
C ASN A 234 27.07 -19.12 23.10
N THR A 235 26.91 -20.29 22.45
CA THR A 235 27.68 -20.59 21.23
C THR A 235 27.27 -19.72 20.05
N LEU A 236 25.99 -19.39 19.90
CA LEU A 236 25.51 -18.45 18.89
C LEU A 236 25.96 -17.01 19.16
N ALA A 237 26.02 -16.58 20.43
CA ALA A 237 26.57 -15.28 20.80
C ALA A 237 28.09 -15.19 20.52
N LEU A 238 28.85 -16.26 20.77
CA LEU A 238 30.27 -16.36 20.43
C LEU A 238 30.52 -16.39 18.91
N LEU A 239 29.68 -17.08 18.15
CA LEU A 239 29.72 -17.07 16.68
C LEU A 239 29.37 -15.70 16.10
N ALA A 240 28.42 -14.98 16.69
CA ALA A 240 28.07 -13.62 16.29
C ALA A 240 29.21 -12.61 16.59
N LEU A 241 29.95 -12.80 17.69
CA LEU A 241 31.15 -12.02 18.02
C LEU A 241 32.34 -12.34 17.10
N LEU A 242 32.48 -13.59 16.66
CA LEU A 242 33.51 -14.02 15.70
C LEU A 242 33.25 -13.56 14.26
N LEU A 243 32.00 -13.25 13.91
CA LEU A 243 31.61 -12.69 12.61
C LEU A 243 31.67 -11.14 12.56
N LEU A 244 32.05 -10.49 13.66
CA LEU A 244 32.22 -9.03 13.78
C LEU A 244 33.71 -8.58 13.84
N HIS A 245 34.65 -9.46 13.45
CA HIS A 245 36.05 -9.15 13.11
C HIS A 245 36.35 -9.63 11.70
#